data_AF-A0A0B1T1C7-F1
#
_entry.id   AF-A0A0B1T1C7-F1
#
_cell.length_a   1.000
_cell.length_b   1.000
_cell.length_c   1.000
_cell.angle_alpha   90.00
_cell.angle_beta   90.00
_cell.angle_gamma   90.00
#
_symmetry.space_group_name_H-M   'P 1'
#
loop_
_entity.id
_entity.type
_entity.pdbx_description
1 polymer ?
#
loop_
_entity_poly.entity_id
_entity_poly.type
_entity_poly.pdbx_seq_one_letter_code
_entity_poly.pdbx_strand_id
1 'polypeptide(L)'
;MSYLIAALALLCSVAVVSGGEMLAGGNTPQDPSDPEYMQHAWKAVQKINEDPAANSGPYVMIPIKVLKAESQVVSGVIHKLEVLYGESTAKKGVSNLLLLYAIHFFPQKIAFL
;
A
#
# COMPACT_ATOMS: atom_id res chain seq x y z
N MET A 1 -24.11 46.28 -24.18
CA MET A 1 -23.68 45.84 -22.84
C MET A 1 -24.49 44.60 -22.41
N SER A 2 -24.26 43.43 -23.03
CA SER A 2 -24.87 42.17 -22.58
C SER A 2 -24.08 40.93 -23.04
N TYR A 3 -23.37 41.03 -24.17
CA TYR A 3 -22.61 39.90 -24.72
C TYR A 3 -21.20 39.73 -24.14
N LEU A 4 -20.68 40.75 -23.43
CA LEU A 4 -19.35 40.70 -22.80
C LEU A 4 -19.30 39.79 -21.56
N ILE A 5 -20.45 39.53 -20.92
CA ILE A 5 -20.53 38.58 -19.80
C ILE A 5 -20.72 37.14 -20.31
N ALA A 6 -21.37 36.96 -21.46
CA ALA A 6 -21.52 35.65 -22.10
C ALA A 6 -20.20 35.09 -22.63
N ALA A 7 -19.24 35.95 -22.99
CA ALA A 7 -17.92 35.53 -23.45
C ALA A 7 -17.00 35.01 -22.34
N LEU A 8 -17.23 35.41 -21.07
CA LEU A 8 -16.39 34.96 -19.95
C LEU A 8 -16.80 33.59 -19.40
N ALA A 9 -18.04 33.15 -19.68
CA ALA A 9 -18.54 31.83 -19.27
C ALA A 9 -18.03 30.68 -20.16
N LEU A 10 -17.41 30.98 -21.30
CA LEU A 10 -16.90 29.98 -22.25
C LEU A 10 -15.46 29.52 -21.97
N LEU A 11 -14.83 30.02 -20.89
CA LEU A 11 -13.47 29.64 -20.47
C LEU A 11 -13.43 28.52 -19.42
N CYS A 12 -14.57 27.90 -19.09
CA CYS A 12 -14.63 26.78 -18.14
C CYS A 12 -14.64 25.39 -18.80
N SER A 13 -14.44 25.27 -20.11
CA SER A 13 -14.25 23.98 -20.77
C SER A 13 -12.77 23.58 -20.76
N VAL A 14 -12.21 23.38 -19.56
CA VAL A 14 -11.02 22.52 -19.46
C VAL A 14 -11.50 21.10 -19.66
N ALA A 15 -11.04 20.53 -20.78
CA ALA A 15 -11.37 19.21 -21.26
C ALA A 15 -11.23 18.16 -20.15
N VAL A 16 -12.25 17.31 -20.02
CA VAL A 16 -12.13 16.02 -19.33
C VAL A 16 -11.14 15.19 -20.14
N VAL A 17 -9.85 15.21 -19.75
CA VAL A 17 -8.88 14.24 -20.22
C VAL A 17 -9.20 12.92 -19.54
N SER A 18 -9.74 11.97 -20.31
CA SER A 18 -10.03 10.60 -19.87
C SER A 18 -8.78 9.73 -19.82
N GLY A 19 -7.73 10.20 -19.15
CA GLY A 19 -6.60 9.39 -18.72
C GLY A 19 -6.43 9.68 -17.23
N GLY A 20 -6.55 8.66 -16.38
CA GLY A 20 -6.63 8.84 -14.92
C GLY A 20 -5.49 9.67 -14.34
N GLU A 21 -5.67 10.99 -14.26
CA GLU A 21 -4.80 11.89 -13.55
C GLU A 21 -5.08 11.68 -12.06
N MET A 22 -4.12 11.08 -11.35
CA MET A 22 -4.19 10.93 -9.89
C MET A 22 -4.20 12.33 -9.28
N LEU A 23 -5.37 12.80 -8.84
CA LEU A 23 -5.50 14.07 -8.15
C LEU A 23 -4.64 14.05 -6.88
N ALA A 24 -3.72 15.00 -6.77
CA ALA A 24 -2.87 15.14 -5.58
C ALA A 24 -3.72 15.38 -4.32
N GLY A 25 -3.36 14.71 -3.23
CA GLY A 25 -3.95 14.86 -1.91
C GLY A 25 -5.12 13.92 -1.58
N GLY A 26 -5.80 13.33 -2.56
CA GLY A 26 -6.93 12.41 -2.33
C GLY A 26 -6.51 10.95 -2.16
N ASN A 27 -7.25 10.20 -1.33
CA ASN A 27 -7.14 8.74 -1.28
C ASN A 27 -7.84 8.13 -2.50
N THR A 28 -7.09 7.40 -3.32
CA THR A 28 -7.61 6.69 -4.48
C THR A 28 -7.59 5.18 -4.21
N PRO A 29 -8.74 4.49 -4.24
CA PRO A 29 -8.79 3.03 -4.12
C PRO A 29 -7.94 2.35 -5.18
N GLN A 30 -7.28 1.26 -4.79
CA GLN A 30 -6.43 0.43 -5.65
C GLN A 30 -6.92 -1.02 -5.61
N ASP A 31 -6.47 -1.86 -6.54
CA ASP A 31 -6.77 -3.30 -6.50
C ASP A 31 -5.94 -3.97 -5.39
N PRO A 32 -6.56 -4.48 -4.30
CA PRO A 32 -5.84 -5.16 -3.23
C PRO A 32 -5.18 -6.47 -3.68
N SER A 33 -5.55 -7.00 -4.85
CA SER A 33 -4.97 -8.22 -5.41
C SER A 33 -3.66 -7.95 -6.17
N ASP A 34 -3.30 -6.68 -6.39
CA ASP A 34 -2.03 -6.33 -7.02
C ASP A 34 -0.86 -6.83 -6.15
N PRO A 35 0.06 -7.63 -6.70
CA PRO A 35 1.20 -8.15 -5.97
C PRO A 35 2.09 -7.06 -5.35
N GLU A 36 2.11 -5.85 -5.90
CA GLU A 36 2.83 -4.71 -5.34
C GLU A 36 2.42 -4.43 -3.88
N TYR A 37 1.12 -4.46 -3.56
CA TYR A 37 0.64 -4.18 -2.20
C TYR A 37 0.98 -5.29 -1.21
N MET A 38 1.06 -6.54 -1.67
CA MET A 38 1.61 -7.61 -0.85
C MET A 38 3.09 -7.36 -0.52
N GLN A 39 3.89 -6.86 -1.47
CA GLN A 39 5.28 -6.50 -1.20
C GLN A 39 5.39 -5.36 -0.17
N HIS A 40 4.51 -4.36 -0.25
CA HIS A 40 4.43 -3.30 0.77
C HIS A 40 4.05 -3.85 2.16
N ALA A 41 3.11 -4.80 2.23
CA ALA A 41 2.76 -5.48 3.47
C ALA A 41 3.96 -6.24 4.06
N TRP A 42 4.71 -6.97 3.23
CA TRP A 42 5.94 -7.65 3.67
C TRP A 42 7.02 -6.68 4.15
N LYS A 43 7.16 -5.49 3.55
CA LYS A 43 8.07 -4.44 4.05
C LYS A 43 7.66 -3.94 5.44
N ALA A 44 6.37 -3.94 5.76
CA ALA A 44 5.86 -3.49 7.06
C ALA A 44 5.95 -4.55 8.17
N VAL A 45 6.14 -5.84 7.82
CA VAL A 45 6.17 -6.98 8.76
C VAL A 45 7.12 -6.80 9.93
N GLN A 46 8.31 -6.26 9.68
CA GLN A 46 9.31 -6.08 10.72
C GLN A 46 8.74 -5.18 11.84
N LYS A 47 8.19 -4.03 11.46
CA LYS A 47 7.60 -3.07 12.39
C LYS A 47 6.43 -3.68 13.18
N ILE A 48 5.58 -4.47 12.53
CA ILE A 48 4.46 -5.15 13.19
C ILE A 48 4.95 -6.15 14.25
N ASN A 49 6.07 -6.82 14.02
CA ASN A 49 6.57 -7.83 14.95
C ASN A 49 7.42 -7.27 16.09
N GLU A 50 8.04 -6.12 15.87
CA GLU A 50 8.81 -5.39 16.87
C GLU A 50 7.92 -4.54 17.78
N ASP A 51 6.75 -4.09 17.31
CA ASP A 51 5.79 -3.29 18.09
C ASP A 51 4.93 -4.18 19.02
N PRO A 52 5.06 -4.07 20.36
CA PRO A 52 4.27 -4.85 21.30
C PRO A 52 2.76 -4.53 21.27
N ALA A 53 2.37 -3.33 20.82
CA ALA A 53 0.97 -2.95 20.68
C ALA A 53 0.32 -3.58 19.45
N ALA A 54 1.10 -3.85 18.40
CA ALA A 54 0.62 -4.52 17.18
C ALA A 54 0.68 -6.05 17.32
N ASN A 55 1.70 -6.58 17.98
CA ASN A 55 1.84 -8.01 18.23
C ASN A 55 2.45 -8.26 19.62
N SER A 56 1.61 -8.58 20.60
CA SER A 56 2.03 -8.94 21.96
C SER A 56 2.37 -10.43 22.13
N GLY A 57 2.12 -11.26 21.11
CA GLY A 57 2.36 -12.69 21.14
C GLY A 57 3.85 -13.06 21.04
N PRO A 58 4.21 -14.31 21.40
CA PRO A 58 5.58 -14.79 21.34
C PRO A 58 6.01 -15.21 19.92
N TYR A 59 5.09 -15.21 18.96
CA TYR A 59 5.32 -15.68 17.59
C TYR A 59 5.34 -14.54 16.57
N VAL A 60 6.00 -14.78 15.43
CA VAL A 60 6.10 -13.82 14.34
C VAL A 60 4.82 -13.83 13.50
N MET A 61 4.26 -12.65 13.24
CA MET A 61 3.14 -12.41 12.34
C MET A 61 3.61 -12.22 10.91
N ILE A 62 2.92 -12.85 9.97
CA ILE A 62 3.17 -12.75 8.52
C ILE A 62 1.90 -12.34 7.79
N PRO A 63 1.97 -11.53 6.72
CA PRO A 63 0.80 -11.11 5.96
C PRO A 63 0.30 -12.29 5.13
N ILE A 64 -0.99 -12.56 5.21
CA ILE A 64 -1.67 -13.60 4.44
C ILE A 64 -2.31 -12.98 3.20
N LYS A 65 -2.97 -11.83 3.36
CA LYS A 65 -3.77 -11.20 2.31
C LYS A 65 -3.92 -9.70 2.53
N VAL A 66 -3.85 -8.92 1.45
CA VAL A 66 -4.29 -7.52 1.45
C VAL A 66 -5.79 -7.50 1.19
N LEU A 67 -6.55 -6.88 2.09
CA LEU A 67 -8.01 -6.77 2.01
C LEU A 67 -8.43 -5.48 1.30
N LYS A 68 -7.67 -4.40 1.51
CA LYS A 68 -7.92 -3.09 0.94
C LYS A 68 -6.60 -2.37 0.68
N ALA A 69 -6.54 -1.64 -0.44
CA ALA A 69 -5.41 -0.80 -0.79
C ALA A 69 -5.91 0.58 -1.25
N GLU A 70 -5.27 1.62 -0.73
CA GLU A 70 -5.51 3.01 -1.14
C GLU A 70 -4.16 3.71 -1.33
N SER A 71 -4.05 4.51 -2.38
CA SER A 71 -2.87 5.34 -2.65
C SER A 71 -3.22 6.81 -2.53
N GLN A 72 -2.31 7.60 -1.99
CA GLN A 72 -2.45 9.05 -1.86
C GLN A 72 -1.17 9.72 -2.35
N VAL A 73 -1.30 10.56 -3.37
CA VAL A 73 -0.18 11.35 -3.91
C VAL A 73 0.04 12.58 -3.02
N VAL A 74 1.25 12.72 -2.49
CA VAL A 74 1.74 13.83 -1.64
C VAL A 74 3.11 14.28 -2.17
N SER A 75 4.07 14.67 -1.32
CA SER A 75 5.50 14.74 -1.67
C SER A 75 6.12 13.35 -1.82
N GLY A 76 5.49 12.48 -2.60
CA GLY A 76 5.69 11.03 -2.66
C GLY A 76 4.35 10.29 -2.80
N VAL A 77 4.33 8.98 -2.58
CA VAL A 77 3.08 8.20 -2.55
C VAL A 77 2.95 7.53 -1.20
N ILE A 78 1.82 7.76 -0.52
CA ILE A 78 1.44 7.04 0.70
C ILE A 78 0.51 5.90 0.29
N HIS A 79 0.86 4.68 0.66
CA HIS A 79 -0.02 3.51 0.53
C HIS A 79 -0.65 3.20 1.89
N LYS A 80 -1.98 3.17 1.95
CA LYS A 80 -2.75 2.74 3.12
C LYS A 80 -3.33 1.37 2.82
N LEU A 81 -2.91 0.38 3.61
CA LEU A 81 -3.26 -1.03 3.40
C LEU A 81 -4.00 -1.57 4.62
N GLU A 82 -5.09 -2.29 4.38
CA GLU A 82 -5.70 -3.18 5.37
C GLU A 82 -5.23 -4.59 5.06
N VAL A 83 -4.48 -5.21 5.98
CA VAL A 83 -3.80 -6.49 5.75
C VAL A 83 -4.21 -7.48 6.81
N LEU A 84 -4.60 -8.68 6.37
CA LEU A 84 -4.79 -9.83 7.24
C LEU A 84 -3.43 -10.46 7.55
N TYR A 85 -3.09 -10.53 8.83
CA TYR A 85 -1.90 -11.21 9.32
C TYR A 85 -2.26 -12.53 9.98
N GLY A 86 -1.36 -13.52 9.84
CA GLY A 86 -1.41 -14.80 10.52
C GLY A 86 -0.21 -15.02 11.40
N GLU A 87 -0.40 -15.79 12.47
CA GLU A 87 0.69 -16.25 13.32
C GLU A 87 1.48 -17.35 12.61
N SER A 88 2.80 -17.21 12.58
CA SER A 88 3.71 -18.26 12.10
C SER A 88 4.11 -19.21 13.22
N THR A 89 4.72 -20.34 12.87
CA THR A 89 5.27 -21.30 13.84
C THR A 89 6.59 -20.82 14.49
N ALA A 90 7.10 -19.66 14.09
CA ALA A 90 8.39 -19.16 14.55
C ALA A 90 8.26 -18.20 15.74
N LYS A 91 9.05 -18.46 16.78
CA LYS A 91 9.12 -17.59 17.95
C LYS A 91 9.96 -16.35 17.68
N LYS A 92 9.53 -15.21 18.20
CA LYS A 92 10.30 -13.96 18.22
C LYS A 92 11.62 -14.16 18.96
N GLY A 93 12.69 -13.51 18.50
CA GLY A 93 14.02 -13.58 19.11
C GLY A 93 14.77 -14.90 18.88
N VAL A 94 14.14 -15.93 18.31
CA VAL A 94 14.84 -17.09 17.80
C VAL A 94 15.33 -16.74 16.40
N SER A 95 16.64 -16.55 16.24
CA SER A 95 17.30 -16.28 14.96
C SER A 95 17.24 -17.51 14.05
N ASN A 96 16.05 -17.85 13.57
CA ASN A 96 15.94 -18.79 12.47
C ASN A 96 16.32 -18.02 11.21
N LEU A 97 17.52 -18.26 10.69
CA LEU A 97 18.04 -17.63 9.46
C LEU A 97 16.97 -17.62 8.36
N LEU A 98 16.16 -18.67 8.25
CA LEU A 98 15.08 -18.80 7.28
C LEU A 98 14.01 -17.68 7.36
N LEU A 99 13.69 -17.18 8.56
CA LEU A 99 12.72 -16.07 8.72
C LEU A 99 13.32 -14.72 8.36
N LEU A 100 14.59 -14.51 8.71
CA LEU A 100 15.31 -13.32 8.28
C LEU A 100 15.42 -13.31 6.74
N TYR A 101 15.72 -14.45 6.13
CA TYR A 101 15.65 -14.60 4.67
C TYR A 101 14.22 -14.38 4.14
N ALA A 102 13.17 -14.93 4.74
CA ALA A 102 11.81 -14.65 4.25
C ALA A 102 11.45 -13.16 4.32
N ILE A 103 11.78 -12.46 5.40
CA ILE A 103 11.46 -11.03 5.55
C ILE A 103 12.36 -10.14 4.67
N HIS A 104 13.62 -10.53 4.43
CA HIS A 104 14.61 -9.74 3.69
C HIS A 104 14.72 -10.10 2.20
N PHE A 105 14.36 -11.33 1.78
CA PHE A 105 14.44 -11.85 0.40
C PHE A 105 13.10 -12.00 -0.33
N PHE A 106 11.94 -11.90 0.33
CA PHE A 106 10.66 -11.76 -0.40
C PHE A 106 10.59 -10.54 -1.34
N PRO A 107 11.35 -9.42 -1.16
CA PRO A 107 11.24 -8.32 -2.11
C PRO A 107 11.93 -8.55 -3.46
N GLN A 108 12.61 -9.67 -3.75
CA GLN A 108 13.40 -9.74 -5.01
C GLN A 108 13.34 -11.01 -5.86
N LYS A 109 13.07 -12.22 -5.36
CA LYS A 109 13.09 -13.42 -6.23
C LYS A 109 12.19 -14.55 -5.72
N ILE A 110 10.90 -14.50 -6.05
CA ILE A 110 10.12 -15.72 -6.30
C ILE A 110 9.35 -15.49 -7.61
N ALA A 111 10.11 -15.52 -8.71
CA ALA A 111 9.54 -15.99 -9.96
C ALA A 111 9.36 -17.50 -9.77
N PHE A 112 8.10 -17.92 -9.65
CA PHE A 112 7.76 -19.35 -9.73
C PHE A 112 8.24 -19.86 -11.08
N LEU A 113 9.19 -20.81 -11.07
CA LEU A 113 9.34 -21.81 -12.12
C LEU A 113 8.31 -22.91 -11.88
#